data_AF-A0A3B8LGV5-F1
#
_entry.id   AF-A0A3B8LGV5-F1
#
_cell.length_a   1.000
_cell.length_b   1.000
_cell.length_c   1.000
_cell.angle_alpha   90.00
_cell.angle_beta   90.00
_cell.angle_gamma   90.00
#
_symmetry.space_group_name_H-M   'P 1'
#
loop_
_entity.id
_entity.type
_entity.pdbx_description
1 polymer ?
#
loop_
_entity_poly.entity_id
_entity_poly.type
_entity_poly.pdbx_seq_one_letter_code
_entity_poly.pdbx_strand_id
1 'polypeptide(L)'
;MGHDGRTKKSAMLAPCLVTPPIQRGPPHKVNIQHKDLLHGRFVMMRTSLARLCLCGLGCLSLFLHVGVVNAAPNKALKRALSLYDQLQFDKSLAQLNKLSQNLDLSREQRAKVYLYKGFCLFYLKGPAQASRMLRIALKLAPDSQAPPQTPPPLQKLLQTEYKKLYPKGHKRPKRRPPPDRRHTRRPPPKRRVIPVTLNVKVTTPVYPGTMIQLRGTCTPHPPGSTVKVMLRQKGKKAFLSYPLVWIGQRCEGNFKNPFPATYKQKGTIEYFLIAKDDQQQTLGRQYSSKKPGSIPLQIRTGGAGWVVPVVIGVVVVGAAAATTYFLLQEPPGIDVSININALSPQPLRTVGHTGGNRR
;
A
#
# COMPACT_ATOMS: atom_id res chain seq x y z
N MET A 1 49.29 34.86 49.66
CA MET A 1 49.30 33.49 49.09
C MET A 1 48.35 33.52 47.89
N GLY A 2 48.82 33.84 46.67
CA GLY A 2 49.41 32.91 45.68
C GLY A 2 48.27 32.35 44.81
N HIS A 3 48.21 32.44 43.48
CA HIS A 3 49.19 32.65 42.43
C HIS A 3 48.50 33.22 41.16
N ASP A 4 49.15 34.19 40.52
CA ASP A 4 48.91 34.61 39.14
C ASP A 4 49.34 33.53 38.14
N GLY A 5 48.52 33.31 37.10
CA GLY A 5 48.77 32.36 36.01
C GLY A 5 48.55 33.00 34.64
N ARG A 6 49.49 33.86 34.24
CA ARG A 6 49.56 34.61 32.98
C ARG A 6 50.22 33.74 31.90
N THR A 7 49.50 33.33 30.85
CA THR A 7 50.12 32.69 29.66
C THR A 7 50.10 33.63 28.45
N LYS A 8 51.28 33.72 27.85
CA LYS A 8 51.68 34.62 26.76
C LYS A 8 51.35 34.02 25.38
N LYS A 9 51.03 34.93 24.45
CA LYS A 9 51.44 35.04 23.04
C LYS A 9 51.82 33.75 22.29
N SER A 10 51.15 33.52 21.15
CA SER A 10 51.80 33.16 19.89
C SER A 10 50.95 33.66 18.72
N ALA A 11 51.37 34.78 18.13
CA ALA A 11 50.90 35.25 16.84
C ALA A 11 51.79 34.59 15.77
N MET A 12 51.21 33.70 14.97
CA MET A 12 51.87 33.17 13.77
C MET A 12 51.49 34.04 12.57
N LEU A 13 52.51 34.70 12.03
CA LEU A 13 52.53 35.32 10.71
C LEU A 13 52.51 34.21 9.65
N ALA A 14 51.71 34.41 8.60
CA ALA A 14 51.73 33.61 7.37
C ALA A 14 51.64 34.54 6.14
N PRO A 15 52.19 34.12 4.99
CA PRO A 15 52.92 34.99 4.07
C PRO A 15 52.05 35.70 3.03
N CYS A 16 52.53 36.89 2.64
CA CYS A 16 52.00 37.70 1.54
C CYS A 16 52.21 36.99 0.19
N LEU A 17 51.11 36.66 -0.49
CA LEU A 17 51.10 36.22 -1.89
C LEU A 17 51.16 37.45 -2.80
N VAL A 18 52.32 37.64 -3.42
CA VAL A 18 52.54 38.62 -4.50
C VAL A 18 51.80 38.15 -5.74
N THR A 19 50.85 38.97 -6.21
CA THR A 19 50.13 38.76 -7.47
C THR A 19 50.76 39.59 -8.59
N PRO A 20 50.96 39.05 -9.80
CA PRO A 20 51.56 39.78 -10.90
C PRO A 20 50.60 40.82 -11.52
N PRO A 21 51.14 41.87 -12.17
CA PRO A 21 50.35 42.97 -12.71
C PRO A 21 49.53 42.56 -13.93
N ILE A 22 48.24 42.93 -13.90
CA ILE A 22 47.28 42.73 -14.97
C ILE A 22 47.52 43.80 -16.06
N GLN A 23 47.95 43.37 -17.24
CA GLN A 23 48.01 44.19 -18.45
C GLN A 23 46.58 44.57 -18.89
N ARG A 24 46.30 45.87 -18.95
CA ARG A 24 45.06 46.43 -19.51
C ARG A 24 45.21 46.60 -21.03
N GLY A 25 44.47 45.82 -21.80
CA GLY A 25 44.29 46.04 -23.24
C GLY A 25 43.33 47.21 -23.54
N PRO A 26 43.37 47.76 -24.76
CA PRO A 26 42.63 48.96 -25.15
C PRO A 26 41.10 48.71 -25.26
N PRO A 27 40.29 49.77 -25.14
CA PRO A 27 38.84 49.67 -25.04
C PRO A 27 38.18 49.32 -26.39
N HIS A 28 37.52 48.17 -26.46
CA HIS A 28 36.57 47.89 -27.53
C HIS A 28 35.25 48.63 -27.28
N LYS A 29 34.89 49.53 -28.21
CA LYS A 29 33.53 50.10 -28.32
C LYS A 29 32.55 48.98 -28.70
N VAL A 30 31.74 48.55 -27.74
CA VAL A 30 30.60 47.66 -28.00
C VAL A 30 29.34 48.52 -28.13
N ASN A 31 28.81 48.58 -29.36
CA ASN A 31 27.54 49.21 -29.67
C ASN A 31 26.41 48.24 -29.29
N ILE A 32 25.73 48.49 -28.16
CA ILE A 32 24.66 47.63 -27.66
C ILE A 32 23.32 48.23 -28.07
N GLN A 33 22.66 47.61 -29.05
CA GLN A 33 21.25 47.86 -29.35
C GLN A 33 20.38 47.35 -28.20
N HIS A 34 19.76 48.29 -27.49
CA HIS A 34 19.02 48.07 -26.26
C HIS A 34 17.50 48.15 -26.53
N LYS A 35 16.92 47.19 -27.27
CA LYS A 35 15.45 47.18 -27.48
C LYS A 35 14.70 45.86 -27.23
N ASP A 36 15.38 44.71 -27.18
CA ASP A 36 14.64 43.43 -27.13
C ASP A 36 14.62 42.72 -25.75
N LEU A 37 15.28 43.26 -24.73
CA LEU A 37 15.46 42.55 -23.46
C LEU A 37 14.32 42.71 -22.42
N LEU A 38 13.36 43.61 -22.66
CA LEU A 38 12.28 43.90 -21.70
C LEU A 38 10.99 43.09 -21.96
N HIS A 39 10.80 42.55 -23.17
CA HIS A 39 9.60 41.76 -23.48
C HIS A 39 9.71 40.28 -23.03
N GLY A 40 10.92 39.71 -22.94
CA GLY A 40 11.10 38.32 -22.48
C GLY A 40 10.87 38.10 -20.98
N ARG A 41 11.11 39.12 -20.15
CA ARG A 41 10.98 39.00 -18.69
C ARG A 41 9.53 39.03 -18.18
N PHE A 42 8.62 39.67 -18.92
CA PHE A 42 7.19 39.71 -18.56
C PHE A 42 6.46 38.37 -18.83
N VAL A 43 6.92 37.59 -19.83
CA VAL A 43 6.30 36.30 -20.16
C VAL A 43 6.72 35.19 -19.17
N MET A 44 7.94 35.23 -18.62
CA MET A 44 8.39 34.26 -17.60
C MET A 44 7.72 34.45 -16.23
N MET A 45 7.28 35.68 -15.89
CA MET A 45 6.67 35.94 -14.58
C MET A 45 5.20 35.46 -14.52
N ARG A 46 4.46 35.58 -15.63
CA ARG A 46 3.06 35.11 -15.72
C ARG A 46 2.92 33.59 -15.70
N THR A 47 3.89 32.85 -16.25
CA THR A 47 3.88 31.37 -16.24
C THR A 47 4.26 30.79 -14.87
N SER A 48 5.09 31.48 -14.09
CA SER A 48 5.44 31.05 -12.72
C SER A 48 4.30 31.25 -11.71
N LEU A 49 3.51 32.32 -11.85
CA LEU A 49 2.35 32.58 -10.98
C LEU A 49 1.19 31.60 -11.24
N ALA A 50 0.95 31.23 -12.50
CA ALA A 50 -0.04 30.19 -12.84
C ALA A 50 0.34 28.80 -12.27
N ARG A 51 1.63 28.46 -12.23
CA ARG A 51 2.12 27.20 -11.64
C ARG A 51 2.02 27.18 -10.11
N LEU A 52 2.21 28.32 -9.44
CA LEU A 52 2.03 28.44 -7.99
C LEU A 52 0.57 28.30 -7.56
N CYS A 53 -0.38 28.86 -8.33
CA CYS A 53 -1.81 28.67 -8.09
C CYS A 53 -2.28 27.22 -8.32
N LEU A 54 -1.78 26.51 -9.34
CA LEU A 54 -2.11 25.10 -9.53
C LEU A 54 -1.55 24.18 -8.42
N CYS A 55 -0.38 24.50 -7.85
CA CYS A 55 0.16 23.75 -6.71
C CYS A 55 -0.61 24.03 -5.40
N GLY A 56 -1.11 25.26 -5.19
CA GLY A 56 -1.88 25.62 -4.01
C GLY A 56 -3.23 24.89 -3.90
N LEU A 57 -3.95 24.74 -5.03
CA LEU A 57 -5.21 24.00 -5.09
C LEU A 57 -5.03 22.48 -4.88
N GLY A 58 -3.87 21.93 -5.28
CA GLY A 58 -3.53 20.52 -5.03
C GLY A 58 -3.25 20.19 -3.55
N CYS A 59 -2.73 21.15 -2.78
CA CYS A 59 -2.43 20.93 -1.36
C CYS A 59 -3.65 21.04 -0.44
N LEU A 60 -4.69 21.80 -0.81
CA LEU A 60 -5.90 21.92 0.01
C LEU A 60 -6.77 20.64 0.02
N SER A 61 -6.69 19.80 -1.02
CA SER A 61 -7.44 18.53 -1.08
C SER A 61 -6.87 17.44 -0.15
N LEU A 62 -5.61 17.57 0.27
CA LEU A 62 -4.93 16.61 1.17
C LEU A 62 -5.29 16.80 2.65
N PHE A 63 -5.78 17.98 3.06
CA PHE A 63 -6.10 18.28 4.46
C PHE A 63 -7.55 18.02 4.87
N LEU A 64 -8.47 17.78 3.91
CA LEU A 64 -9.87 17.46 4.21
C LEU A 64 -10.16 15.96 4.39
N HIS A 65 -9.17 15.08 4.23
CA HIS A 65 -9.30 13.67 4.60
C HIS A 65 -9.05 13.47 6.11
N VAL A 66 -9.86 14.15 6.94
CA VAL A 66 -10.02 13.76 8.35
C VAL A 66 -10.57 12.34 8.32
N GLY A 67 -9.71 11.40 8.71
CA GLY A 67 -9.93 9.97 8.62
C GLY A 67 -11.18 9.54 9.38
N VAL A 68 -12.31 9.49 8.67
CA VAL A 68 -13.28 8.44 8.91
C VAL A 68 -12.51 7.17 8.61
N VAL A 69 -12.15 6.43 9.67
CA VAL A 69 -11.64 5.06 9.57
C VAL A 69 -12.80 4.24 9.00
N ASN A 70 -12.97 4.34 7.69
CA ASN A 70 -13.87 3.51 6.92
C ASN A 70 -13.24 2.11 7.01
N ALA A 71 -13.74 1.32 7.95
CA ALA A 71 -13.47 -0.10 8.02
C ALA A 71 -13.54 -0.64 6.59
N ALA A 72 -12.42 -1.21 6.11
CA ALA A 72 -12.25 -1.54 4.71
C ALA A 72 -13.51 -2.25 4.20
N PRO A 73 -14.14 -1.76 3.11
CA PRO A 73 -15.45 -2.25 2.69
C PRO A 73 -15.37 -3.76 2.47
N ASN A 74 -16.19 -4.51 3.20
CA ASN A 74 -16.19 -5.97 3.13
C ASN A 74 -16.39 -6.41 1.66
N LYS A 75 -15.40 -7.11 1.09
CA LYS A 75 -15.40 -7.52 -0.33
C LYS A 75 -16.66 -8.32 -0.69
N ALA A 76 -17.15 -9.15 0.22
CA ALA A 76 -18.36 -9.95 0.01
C ALA A 76 -19.62 -9.07 -0.02
N LEU A 77 -19.71 -8.05 0.85
CA LEU A 77 -20.81 -7.08 0.80
C LEU A 77 -20.79 -6.31 -0.52
N LYS A 78 -19.61 -5.87 -0.99
CA LYS A 78 -19.48 -5.19 -2.29
C LYS A 78 -19.97 -6.06 -3.45
N ARG A 79 -19.66 -7.37 -3.43
CA ARG A 79 -20.13 -8.33 -4.43
C ARG A 79 -21.66 -8.50 -4.40
N ALA A 80 -22.26 -8.62 -3.21
CA ALA A 80 -23.70 -8.74 -3.07
C ALA A 80 -24.45 -7.50 -3.57
N LEU A 81 -23.91 -6.30 -3.33
CA LEU A 81 -24.45 -5.04 -3.84
C LEU A 81 -24.33 -4.96 -5.37
N SER A 82 -23.20 -5.35 -5.94
CA SER A 82 -23.03 -5.41 -7.39
C SER A 82 -24.03 -6.36 -8.06
N LEU A 83 -24.39 -7.47 -7.43
CA LEU A 83 -25.43 -8.38 -7.93
C LEU A 83 -26.82 -7.75 -7.89
N TYR A 84 -27.11 -6.93 -6.87
CA TYR A 84 -28.35 -6.16 -6.80
C TYR A 84 -28.42 -5.13 -7.92
N ASP A 85 -27.33 -4.39 -8.17
CA ASP A 85 -27.25 -3.38 -9.23
C ASP A 85 -27.42 -4.02 -10.63
N GLN A 86 -27.03 -5.29 -10.79
CA GLN A 86 -27.24 -6.09 -12.01
C GLN A 86 -28.63 -6.76 -12.07
N LEU A 87 -29.54 -6.41 -11.15
CA LEU A 87 -30.90 -6.98 -11.04
C LEU A 87 -30.94 -8.49 -10.79
N GLN A 88 -29.84 -9.09 -10.31
CA GLN A 88 -29.75 -10.51 -9.96
C GLN A 88 -30.19 -10.74 -8.51
N PHE A 89 -31.47 -10.47 -8.22
CA PHE A 89 -32.00 -10.41 -6.85
C PHE A 89 -31.85 -11.71 -6.07
N ASP A 90 -32.06 -12.88 -6.69
CA ASP A 90 -31.92 -14.19 -6.03
C ASP A 90 -30.49 -14.45 -5.57
N LYS A 91 -29.52 -14.21 -6.46
CA LYS A 91 -28.10 -14.39 -6.17
C LYS A 91 -27.62 -13.40 -5.11
N SER A 92 -28.07 -12.15 -5.19
CA SER A 92 -27.79 -11.13 -4.18
C SER A 92 -28.37 -11.55 -2.82
N LEU A 93 -29.63 -11.98 -2.77
CA LEU A 93 -30.29 -12.44 -1.55
C LEU A 93 -29.57 -13.63 -0.91
N ALA A 94 -29.13 -14.61 -1.70
CA ALA A 94 -28.35 -15.74 -1.22
C ALA A 94 -27.02 -15.32 -0.57
N GLN A 95 -26.29 -14.36 -1.17
CA GLN A 95 -25.07 -13.82 -0.56
C GLN A 95 -25.36 -13.01 0.71
N LEU A 96 -26.41 -12.21 0.70
CA LEU A 96 -26.81 -11.42 1.87
C LEU A 96 -27.29 -12.30 3.04
N ASN A 97 -27.88 -13.47 2.76
CA ASN A 97 -28.20 -14.48 3.78
C ASN A 97 -26.93 -15.00 4.47
N LYS A 98 -25.91 -15.38 3.70
CA LYS A 98 -24.61 -15.81 4.23
C LYS A 98 -23.94 -14.70 5.05
N LEU A 99 -23.97 -13.46 4.55
CA LEU A 99 -23.41 -12.30 5.24
C LEU A 99 -24.13 -12.00 6.56
N SER A 100 -25.46 -12.17 6.64
CA SER A 100 -26.19 -11.90 7.88
C SER A 100 -25.84 -12.85 9.04
N GLN A 101 -25.20 -13.98 8.75
CA GLN A 101 -24.71 -14.93 9.76
C GLN A 101 -23.31 -14.57 10.27
N ASN A 102 -22.59 -13.65 9.60
CA ASN A 102 -21.22 -13.29 9.96
C ASN A 102 -21.21 -12.30 11.14
N LEU A 103 -20.52 -12.67 12.22
CA LEU A 103 -20.43 -11.88 13.46
C LEU A 103 -19.53 -10.65 13.32
N ASP A 104 -18.56 -10.67 12.39
CA ASP A 104 -17.53 -9.63 12.23
C ASP A 104 -18.04 -8.35 11.53
N LEU A 105 -19.31 -8.34 11.10
CA LEU A 105 -19.90 -7.17 10.48
C LEU A 105 -20.16 -6.06 11.50
N SER A 106 -19.62 -4.87 11.20
CA SER A 106 -20.00 -3.65 11.93
C SER A 106 -21.51 -3.43 11.88
N ARG A 107 -22.05 -2.73 12.89
CA ARG A 107 -23.49 -2.43 12.99
C ARG A 107 -24.05 -1.77 11.72
N GLU A 108 -23.30 -0.86 11.12
CA GLU A 108 -23.68 -0.16 9.87
C GLU A 108 -23.70 -1.11 8.67
N GLN A 109 -22.68 -1.97 8.52
CA GLN A 109 -22.65 -2.98 7.47
C GLN A 109 -23.81 -3.97 7.62
N ARG A 110 -24.12 -4.38 8.85
CA ARG A 110 -25.25 -5.27 9.15
C ARG A 110 -26.58 -4.59 8.80
N ALA A 111 -26.75 -3.32 9.13
CA ALA A 111 -27.94 -2.55 8.72
C ALA A 111 -28.07 -2.52 7.20
N LYS A 112 -26.97 -2.28 6.46
CA LYS A 112 -26.95 -2.29 5.01
C LYS A 112 -27.31 -3.67 4.42
N VAL A 113 -26.82 -4.76 5.02
CA VAL A 113 -27.20 -6.13 4.62
C VAL A 113 -28.72 -6.32 4.73
N TYR A 114 -29.33 -6.01 5.88
CA TYR A 114 -30.78 -6.17 6.05
C TYR A 114 -31.60 -5.24 5.15
N LEU A 115 -31.11 -4.03 4.89
CA LEU A 115 -31.76 -3.08 3.97
C LEU A 115 -31.88 -3.69 2.57
N TYR A 116 -30.76 -4.15 2.00
CA TYR A 116 -30.75 -4.77 0.67
C TYR A 116 -31.46 -6.14 0.64
N LYS A 117 -31.48 -6.91 1.74
CA LYS A 117 -32.33 -8.12 1.83
C LYS A 117 -33.81 -7.76 1.71
N GLY A 118 -34.24 -6.69 2.38
CA GLY A 118 -35.59 -6.16 2.25
C GLY A 118 -35.90 -5.76 0.81
N PHE A 119 -34.92 -5.16 0.11
CA PHE A 119 -35.12 -4.77 -1.28
C PHE A 119 -35.24 -5.98 -2.22
N CYS A 120 -34.33 -6.95 -2.13
CA CYS A 120 -34.45 -8.18 -2.92
C CYS A 120 -35.78 -8.91 -2.64
N LEU A 121 -36.19 -9.02 -1.38
CA LEU A 121 -37.45 -9.66 -1.01
C LEU A 121 -38.67 -8.92 -1.52
N PHE A 122 -38.60 -7.59 -1.67
CA PHE A 122 -39.70 -6.82 -2.26
C PHE A 122 -39.97 -7.26 -3.70
N TYR A 123 -38.90 -7.40 -4.50
CA TYR A 123 -39.01 -7.83 -5.89
C TYR A 123 -39.35 -9.31 -6.03
N LEU A 124 -38.82 -10.18 -5.16
CA LEU A 124 -39.00 -11.63 -5.28
C LEU A 124 -40.29 -12.14 -4.64
N LYS A 125 -40.71 -11.55 -3.52
CA LYS A 125 -41.75 -12.10 -2.64
C LYS A 125 -42.76 -11.07 -2.13
N GLY A 126 -42.65 -9.82 -2.57
CA GLY A 126 -43.60 -8.74 -2.27
C GLY A 126 -43.35 -7.98 -0.95
N PRO A 127 -44.21 -6.99 -0.65
CA PRO A 127 -43.99 -5.99 0.40
C PRO A 127 -44.06 -6.56 1.82
N ALA A 128 -44.86 -7.59 2.07
CA ALA A 128 -45.03 -8.17 3.40
C ALA A 128 -43.71 -8.74 3.95
N GLN A 129 -42.97 -9.47 3.11
CA GLN A 129 -41.70 -10.09 3.52
C GLN A 129 -40.56 -9.06 3.58
N ALA A 130 -40.55 -8.11 2.64
CA ALA A 130 -39.62 -6.98 2.66
C ALA A 130 -39.71 -6.19 3.97
N SER A 131 -40.93 -5.89 4.43
CA SER A 131 -41.19 -5.09 5.64
C SER A 131 -40.46 -5.63 6.87
N ARG A 132 -40.42 -6.96 7.05
CA ARG A 132 -39.74 -7.58 8.20
C ARG A 132 -38.23 -7.27 8.20
N MET A 133 -37.57 -7.35 7.04
CA MET A 133 -36.14 -7.05 6.93
C MET A 133 -35.85 -5.55 7.03
N LEU A 134 -36.71 -4.70 6.44
CA LEU A 134 -36.57 -3.24 6.52
C LEU A 134 -36.68 -2.74 7.97
N ARG A 135 -37.60 -3.30 8.78
CA ARG A 135 -37.66 -2.98 10.22
C ARG A 135 -36.37 -3.31 10.96
N ILE A 136 -35.73 -4.44 10.66
CA ILE A 136 -34.46 -4.84 11.28
C ILE A 136 -33.36 -3.83 10.88
N ALA A 137 -33.30 -3.46 9.60
CA ALA A 137 -32.35 -2.46 9.11
C ALA A 137 -32.51 -1.11 9.83
N LEU A 138 -33.75 -0.62 9.97
CA LEU A 138 -34.06 0.64 10.65
C LEU A 138 -33.73 0.61 12.15
N LYS A 139 -33.96 -0.51 12.85
CA LYS A 139 -33.54 -0.67 14.25
C LYS A 139 -32.01 -0.60 14.41
N LEU A 140 -31.28 -1.15 13.44
CA LEU A 140 -29.81 -1.13 13.46
C LEU A 140 -29.26 0.27 13.12
N ALA A 141 -29.79 0.92 12.09
CA ALA A 141 -29.39 2.26 11.65
C ALA A 141 -30.63 3.10 11.31
N PRO A 142 -31.16 3.90 12.26
CA PRO A 142 -32.35 4.71 12.05
C PRO A 142 -32.18 5.79 10.97
N ASP A 143 -30.94 6.22 10.74
CA ASP A 143 -30.58 7.23 9.74
C ASP A 143 -30.36 6.62 8.34
N SER A 144 -30.63 5.33 8.15
CA SER A 144 -30.44 4.68 6.84
C SER A 144 -31.42 5.23 5.81
N GLN A 145 -30.87 5.76 4.72
CA GLN A 145 -31.63 6.25 3.57
C GLN A 145 -31.64 5.19 2.46
N ALA A 146 -32.72 5.17 1.69
CA ALA A 146 -32.76 4.38 0.47
C ALA A 146 -31.71 4.90 -0.52
N PRO A 147 -30.99 4.02 -1.25
CA PRO A 147 -30.16 4.43 -2.38
C PRO A 147 -30.97 5.28 -3.37
N PRO A 148 -30.35 6.29 -4.01
CA PRO A 148 -31.06 7.23 -4.89
C PRO A 148 -31.78 6.55 -6.06
N GLN A 149 -31.31 5.38 -6.51
CA GLN A 149 -31.89 4.61 -7.61
C GLN A 149 -33.04 3.68 -7.18
N THR A 150 -33.49 3.75 -5.93
CA THR A 150 -34.55 2.88 -5.40
C THR A 150 -35.91 3.31 -5.93
N PRO A 151 -36.77 2.41 -6.46
CA PRO A 151 -38.03 2.82 -7.06
C PRO A 151 -39.01 3.38 -6.02
N PRO A 152 -39.92 4.31 -6.42
CA PRO A 152 -40.83 4.99 -5.50
C PRO A 152 -41.68 4.09 -4.58
N PRO A 153 -42.24 2.94 -5.03
CA PRO A 153 -43.01 2.05 -4.15
C PRO A 153 -42.19 1.53 -2.96
N LEU A 154 -40.92 1.25 -3.19
CA LEU A 154 -40.02 0.72 -2.18
C LEU A 154 -39.58 1.81 -1.20
N GLN A 155 -39.36 3.03 -1.69
CA GLN A 155 -39.15 4.21 -0.85
C GLN A 155 -40.34 4.47 0.07
N LYS A 156 -41.58 4.40 -0.47
CA LYS A 156 -42.81 4.51 0.33
C LYS A 156 -42.91 3.43 1.41
N LEU A 157 -42.54 2.20 1.09
CA LEU A 157 -42.52 1.10 2.07
C LEU A 157 -41.52 1.36 3.20
N LEU A 158 -40.28 1.77 2.87
CA LEU A 158 -39.27 2.11 3.87
C LEU A 158 -39.72 3.27 4.77
N GLN A 159 -40.30 4.32 4.19
CA GLN A 159 -40.84 5.45 4.96
C GLN A 159 -42.02 5.05 5.85
N THR A 160 -42.88 4.13 5.38
CA THR A 160 -44.00 3.60 6.16
C THR A 160 -43.50 2.83 7.38
N GLU A 161 -42.52 1.93 7.19
CA GLU A 161 -41.91 1.18 8.28
C GLU A 161 -41.14 2.09 9.25
N TYR A 162 -40.51 3.16 8.74
CA TYR A 162 -39.89 4.20 9.57
C TYR A 162 -40.92 4.91 10.47
N LYS A 163 -42.04 5.37 9.90
CA LYS A 163 -43.11 6.04 10.64
C LYS A 163 -43.74 5.13 11.71
N LYS A 164 -43.88 3.83 11.43
CA LYS A 164 -44.37 2.83 12.40
C LYS A 164 -43.42 2.62 13.57
N LEU A 165 -42.11 2.59 13.31
CA LEU A 165 -41.09 2.39 14.35
C LEU A 165 -40.80 3.66 15.16
N TYR A 166 -40.96 4.82 14.55
CA TYR A 166 -40.66 6.13 15.13
C TYR A 166 -41.83 7.10 14.95
N PRO A 167 -43.00 6.85 15.59
CA PRO A 167 -44.14 7.74 15.52
C PRO A 167 -43.76 9.16 16.00
N LYS A 168 -44.33 10.17 15.34
CA LYS A 168 -44.12 11.59 15.65
C LYS A 168 -44.38 11.82 17.15
N GLY A 169 -43.33 12.13 17.91
CA GLY A 169 -43.40 12.26 19.37
C GLY A 169 -42.29 11.51 20.10
N HIS A 170 -41.80 10.41 19.53
CA HIS A 170 -40.49 9.89 19.94
C HIS A 170 -39.43 10.84 19.40
N LYS A 171 -38.97 11.77 20.27
CA LYS A 171 -37.71 12.49 20.07
C LYS A 171 -36.72 11.41 19.64
N ARG A 172 -36.23 11.48 18.38
CA ARG A 172 -35.12 10.64 17.90
C ARG A 172 -34.19 10.51 19.09
N PRO A 173 -33.79 9.30 19.53
CA PRO A 173 -32.92 9.17 20.69
C PRO A 173 -31.81 10.16 20.44
N LYS A 174 -31.83 11.29 21.17
CA LYS A 174 -30.88 12.39 20.94
C LYS A 174 -29.59 11.63 21.04
N ARG A 175 -28.84 11.50 19.94
CA ARG A 175 -27.51 10.89 19.99
C ARG A 175 -26.92 11.52 21.21
N ARG A 176 -26.78 10.76 22.32
CA ARG A 176 -26.44 11.37 23.61
C ARG A 176 -25.25 12.24 23.25
N PRO A 177 -25.33 13.58 23.39
CA PRO A 177 -24.18 14.41 23.07
C PRO A 177 -23.03 13.69 23.78
N PRO A 178 -21.97 13.29 23.04
CA PRO A 178 -20.95 12.40 23.58
C PRO A 178 -20.63 12.92 24.97
N PRO A 179 -20.82 12.10 26.02
CA PRO A 179 -20.97 12.55 27.41
C PRO A 179 -19.97 13.65 27.66
N ASP A 180 -20.46 14.81 28.10
CA ASP A 180 -19.69 16.05 28.11
C ASP A 180 -18.29 15.75 28.66
N ARG A 181 -17.31 15.76 27.73
CA ARG A 181 -15.95 15.25 27.97
C ARG A 181 -15.18 16.12 28.96
N ARG A 182 -15.83 17.11 29.58
CA ARG A 182 -15.23 18.07 30.50
C ARG A 182 -14.97 17.50 31.89
N HIS A 183 -15.67 16.46 32.36
CA HIS A 183 -15.54 16.00 33.75
C HIS A 183 -14.94 14.61 33.99
N THR A 184 -14.57 13.85 32.96
CA THR A 184 -13.87 12.55 33.13
C THR A 184 -12.65 12.36 32.22
N ARG A 185 -12.08 13.43 31.67
CA ARG A 185 -10.73 13.37 31.09
C ARG A 185 -9.67 13.38 32.19
N ARG A 186 -9.60 12.29 32.98
CA ARG A 186 -8.25 11.82 33.29
C ARG A 186 -7.66 11.52 31.91
N PRO A 187 -6.59 12.21 31.47
CA PRO A 187 -5.93 11.83 30.24
C PRO A 187 -5.69 10.32 30.33
N PRO A 188 -6.01 9.54 29.27
CA PRO A 188 -5.76 8.10 29.30
C PRO A 188 -4.34 7.92 29.83
N PRO A 189 -4.14 7.07 30.85
CA PRO A 189 -2.85 6.96 31.52
C PRO A 189 -1.80 6.85 30.42
N LYS A 190 -0.83 7.78 30.40
CA LYS A 190 0.19 7.83 29.35
C LYS A 190 0.77 6.43 29.26
N ARG A 191 0.38 5.69 28.21
CA ARG A 191 0.78 4.29 28.04
C ARG A 191 2.31 4.35 27.99
N ARG A 192 2.97 3.69 28.94
CA ARG A 192 4.44 3.68 28.97
C ARG A 192 4.88 3.02 27.66
N VAL A 193 5.36 3.84 26.73
CA VAL A 193 5.94 3.35 25.48
C VAL A 193 7.24 2.68 25.86
N ILE A 194 7.26 1.35 25.82
CA ILE A 194 8.49 0.61 26.02
C ILE A 194 9.31 0.80 24.74
N PRO A 195 10.49 1.47 24.82
CA PRO A 195 11.32 1.67 23.66
C PRO A 195 11.73 0.31 23.09
N VAL A 196 11.55 0.17 21.79
CA VAL A 196 11.87 -1.07 21.09
C VAL A 196 13.23 -0.93 20.41
N THR A 197 14.12 -1.88 20.68
CA THR A 197 15.37 -2.02 19.91
C THR A 197 15.09 -2.81 18.64
N LEU A 198 15.50 -2.25 17.49
CA LEU A 198 15.36 -2.86 16.18
C LEU A 198 16.76 -3.15 15.61
N ASN A 199 17.03 -4.42 15.29
CA ASN A 199 18.29 -4.84 14.67
C ASN A 199 18.02 -5.50 13.34
N VAL A 200 18.36 -4.84 12.23
CA VAL A 200 18.23 -5.40 10.88
C VAL A 200 19.53 -5.95 10.33
N LYS A 201 19.44 -7.17 9.80
CA LYS A 201 20.43 -7.76 8.90
C LYS A 201 19.87 -7.73 7.49
N VAL A 202 20.65 -7.17 6.57
CA VAL A 202 20.36 -7.14 5.15
C VAL A 202 21.18 -8.22 4.48
N THR A 203 20.55 -9.08 3.68
CA THR A 203 21.31 -10.04 2.87
C THR A 203 21.98 -9.31 1.73
N THR A 204 23.30 -9.15 1.80
CA THR A 204 24.14 -8.63 0.73
C THR A 204 24.90 -9.78 0.05
N PRO A 205 25.14 -9.74 -1.27
CA PRO A 205 24.92 -8.59 -2.17
C PRO A 205 23.47 -8.48 -2.69
N VAL A 206 23.04 -7.25 -2.97
CA VAL A 206 21.74 -6.95 -3.59
C VAL A 206 21.94 -6.53 -5.05
N TYR A 207 21.25 -7.21 -5.97
CA TYR A 207 21.29 -6.92 -7.39
C TYR A 207 20.02 -6.19 -7.85
N PRO A 208 20.07 -5.39 -8.92
CA PRO A 208 18.87 -4.83 -9.54
C PRO A 208 17.84 -5.91 -9.91
N GLY A 209 16.55 -5.63 -9.70
CA GLY A 209 15.46 -6.55 -10.03
C GLY A 209 15.30 -7.78 -9.11
N THR A 210 16.20 -8.05 -8.16
CA THR A 210 16.06 -9.18 -7.23
C THR A 210 15.16 -8.84 -6.04
N MET A 211 14.78 -9.83 -5.25
CA MET A 211 14.12 -9.59 -3.95
C MET A 211 15.16 -9.17 -2.91
N ILE A 212 14.87 -8.12 -2.15
CA ILE A 212 15.64 -7.71 -0.96
C ILE A 212 15.01 -8.43 0.23
N GLN A 213 15.78 -9.29 0.89
CA GLN A 213 15.38 -9.90 2.14
C GLN A 213 15.88 -9.06 3.31
N LEU A 214 14.95 -8.60 4.14
CA LEU A 214 15.25 -7.87 5.36
C LEU A 214 14.78 -8.69 6.55
N ARG A 215 15.70 -8.97 7.47
CA ARG A 215 15.40 -9.67 8.73
C ARG A 215 15.73 -8.73 9.88
N GLY A 216 14.74 -8.44 10.71
CA GLY A 216 14.85 -7.62 11.89
C GLY A 216 14.54 -8.41 13.16
N THR A 217 15.21 -8.12 14.26
CA THR A 217 14.74 -8.51 15.60
C THR A 217 14.19 -7.30 16.34
N CYS A 218 13.19 -7.54 17.17
CA CYS A 218 12.51 -6.53 17.96
C CYS A 218 12.40 -7.02 19.40
N THR A 219 13.01 -6.29 20.33
CA THR A 219 12.98 -6.64 21.74
C THR A 219 12.58 -5.44 22.59
N PRO A 220 11.49 -5.52 23.40
CA PRO A 220 10.46 -6.57 23.39
C PRO A 220 9.49 -6.46 22.19
N HIS A 221 8.83 -7.55 21.78
CA HIS A 221 7.78 -7.54 20.75
C HIS A 221 6.44 -7.09 21.35
N PRO A 222 5.94 -5.88 21.03
CA PRO A 222 4.67 -5.40 21.54
C PRO A 222 3.50 -6.04 20.75
N PRO A 223 2.50 -6.63 21.42
CA PRO A 223 1.33 -7.19 20.74
C PRO A 223 0.57 -6.11 19.98
N GLY A 224 0.16 -6.42 18.75
CA GLY A 224 -0.53 -5.48 17.86
C GLY A 224 0.37 -4.43 17.20
N SER A 225 1.68 -4.47 17.42
CA SER A 225 2.60 -3.57 16.74
C SER A 225 2.79 -3.91 15.27
N THR A 226 3.06 -2.90 14.45
CA THR A 226 3.40 -3.03 13.04
C THR A 226 4.79 -2.48 12.81
N VAL A 227 5.66 -3.21 12.10
CA VAL A 227 6.96 -2.70 11.68
C VAL A 227 6.91 -2.42 10.19
N LYS A 228 7.42 -1.26 9.81
CA LYS A 228 7.54 -0.84 8.42
C LYS A 228 8.99 -0.55 8.13
N VAL A 229 9.47 -1.02 6.98
CA VAL A 229 10.72 -0.54 6.39
C VAL A 229 10.39 0.57 5.41
N MET A 230 11.15 1.65 5.49
CA MET A 230 11.11 2.77 4.58
C MET A 230 12.34 2.67 3.68
N LEU A 231 12.14 2.47 2.37
CA LEU A 231 13.22 2.30 1.38
C LEU A 231 13.21 3.43 0.37
N ARG A 232 14.38 3.92 -0.04
CA ARG A 232 14.53 4.80 -1.21
C ARG A 232 15.84 4.58 -1.92
N GLN A 233 15.91 5.02 -3.17
CA GLN A 233 17.18 5.21 -3.85
C GLN A 233 17.87 6.47 -3.32
N LYS A 234 19.18 6.39 -3.05
CA LYS A 234 19.98 7.56 -2.68
C LYS A 234 19.79 8.68 -3.71
N GLY A 235 19.47 9.88 -3.24
CA GLY A 235 19.15 11.05 -4.06
C GLY A 235 17.66 11.25 -4.36
N LYS A 236 16.80 10.25 -4.18
CA LYS A 236 15.34 10.44 -4.27
C LYS A 236 14.80 11.07 -2.98
N LYS A 237 13.80 11.95 -3.10
CA LYS A 237 13.21 12.66 -1.95
C LYS A 237 12.31 11.76 -1.10
N ALA A 238 11.46 10.95 -1.74
CA ALA A 238 10.44 10.14 -1.06
C ALA A 238 10.94 8.73 -0.70
N PHE A 239 10.52 8.25 0.47
CA PHE A 239 10.65 6.85 0.87
C PHE A 239 9.38 6.08 0.54
N LEU A 240 9.56 4.87 0.03
CA LEU A 240 8.51 3.86 -0.14
C LEU A 240 8.37 3.06 1.15
N SER A 241 7.14 2.86 1.61
CA SER A 241 6.83 2.13 2.85
C SER A 241 6.45 0.69 2.52
N TYR A 242 7.13 -0.27 3.15
CA TYR A 242 6.77 -1.68 3.05
C TYR A 242 6.55 -2.31 4.44
N PRO A 243 5.44 -3.03 4.65
CA PRO A 243 5.17 -3.70 5.92
C PRO A 243 6.05 -4.94 6.09
N LEU A 244 6.59 -5.15 7.29
CA LEU A 244 7.24 -6.41 7.71
C LEU A 244 6.22 -7.30 8.42
N VAL A 245 6.36 -8.61 8.28
CA VAL A 245 5.52 -9.61 8.95
C VAL A 245 6.24 -10.14 10.17
N TRP A 246 5.51 -10.32 11.27
CA TRP A 246 6.03 -10.91 12.50
C TRP A 246 6.08 -12.43 12.41
N ILE A 247 7.20 -13.01 12.82
CA ILE A 247 7.42 -14.45 12.99
C ILE A 247 8.06 -14.65 14.37
N GLY A 248 7.21 -14.85 15.39
CA GLY A 248 7.63 -14.89 16.80
C GLY A 248 8.21 -13.54 17.26
N GLN A 249 9.44 -13.55 17.79
CA GLN A 249 10.16 -12.33 18.19
C GLN A 249 10.93 -11.65 17.03
N ARG A 250 10.85 -12.21 15.82
CA ARG A 250 11.51 -11.71 14.62
C ARG A 250 10.49 -11.03 13.72
N CYS A 251 10.93 -10.00 13.00
CA CYS A 251 10.16 -9.43 11.91
C CYS A 251 10.92 -9.68 10.61
N GLU A 252 10.24 -10.25 9.62
CA GLU A 252 10.83 -10.59 8.34
C GLU A 252 9.97 -10.00 7.21
N GLY A 253 10.62 -9.62 6.12
CA GLY A 253 9.92 -9.26 4.90
C GLY A 253 10.80 -9.39 3.68
N ASN A 254 10.17 -9.88 2.62
CA ASN A 254 10.75 -10.02 1.31
C ASN A 254 10.14 -8.95 0.42
N PHE A 255 10.97 -8.02 -0.06
CA PHE A 255 10.50 -6.90 -0.86
C PHE A 255 11.11 -6.94 -2.24
N LYS A 256 10.30 -6.69 -3.27
CA LYS A 256 10.83 -6.50 -4.61
C LYS A 256 11.70 -5.25 -4.61
N ASN A 257 12.94 -5.39 -5.06
CA ASN A 257 13.85 -4.26 -5.19
C ASN A 257 13.17 -3.18 -6.06
N PRO A 258 13.06 -1.91 -5.58
CA PRO A 258 12.43 -0.85 -6.37
C PRO A 258 13.21 -0.52 -7.65
N PHE A 259 14.43 -1.04 -7.80
CA PHE A 259 15.23 -0.90 -9.00
C PHE A 259 14.86 -1.98 -10.02
N PRO A 260 14.46 -1.60 -11.24
CA PRO A 260 14.20 -2.57 -12.29
C PRO A 260 15.47 -3.36 -12.64
N ALA A 261 15.31 -4.58 -13.16
CA ALA A 261 16.44 -5.41 -13.60
C ALA A 261 17.32 -4.71 -14.66
N THR A 262 16.78 -3.73 -15.38
CA THR A 262 17.46 -2.93 -16.40
C THR A 262 18.39 -1.85 -15.83
N TYR A 263 18.48 -1.70 -14.51
CA TYR A 263 19.30 -0.66 -13.89
C TYR A 263 20.80 -1.02 -13.99
N LYS A 264 21.56 -0.24 -14.78
CA LYS A 264 22.98 -0.52 -15.10
C LYS A 264 24.00 0.23 -14.24
N GLN A 265 23.57 1.15 -13.39
CA GLN A 265 24.48 2.01 -12.61
C GLN A 265 24.69 1.46 -11.19
N LYS A 266 25.88 1.72 -10.61
CA LYS A 266 26.11 1.45 -9.20
C LYS A 266 25.22 2.40 -8.41
N GLY A 267 24.62 1.89 -7.34
CA GLY A 267 23.67 2.67 -6.55
C GLY A 267 23.71 2.30 -5.08
N THR A 268 23.02 3.10 -4.28
CA THR A 268 22.83 2.82 -2.86
C THR A 268 21.34 2.91 -2.56
N ILE A 269 20.82 1.90 -1.87
CA ILE A 269 19.47 1.95 -1.29
C ILE A 269 19.61 2.47 0.12
N GLU A 270 18.89 3.54 0.42
CA GLU A 270 18.77 4.09 1.75
C GLU A 270 17.55 3.50 2.44
N TYR A 271 17.69 3.14 3.72
CA TYR A 271 16.61 2.54 4.48
C TYR A 271 16.56 3.01 5.94
N PHE A 272 15.37 2.95 6.54
CA PHE A 272 15.20 3.01 7.98
C PHE A 272 13.95 2.23 8.39
N LEU A 273 13.86 1.85 9.66
CA LEU A 273 12.74 1.09 10.20
C LEU A 273 11.97 1.89 11.22
N ILE A 274 10.65 1.72 11.23
CA ILE A 274 9.77 2.28 12.24
C ILE A 274 8.85 1.16 12.75
N ALA A 275 8.87 0.93 14.06
CA ALA A 275 7.86 0.16 14.75
C ALA A 275 6.77 1.12 15.28
N LYS A 276 5.50 0.79 15.02
CA LYS A 276 4.33 1.53 15.51
C LYS A 276 3.39 0.60 16.27
N ASP A 277 2.67 1.12 17.23
CA ASP A 277 1.58 0.38 17.89
C ASP A 277 0.27 0.40 17.07
N ASP A 278 -0.78 -0.19 17.65
CA ASP A 278 -2.15 -0.19 17.15
C ASP A 278 -2.74 1.22 17.02
N GLN A 279 -2.24 2.16 17.81
CA GLN A 279 -2.62 3.58 17.79
C GLN A 279 -1.74 4.45 16.86
N GLN A 280 -0.86 3.84 16.05
CA GLN A 280 0.10 4.52 15.17
C GLN A 280 1.19 5.35 15.88
N GLN A 281 1.34 5.21 17.20
CA GLN A 281 2.43 5.82 17.95
C GLN A 281 3.75 5.10 17.67
N THR A 282 4.84 5.85 17.53
CA THR A 282 6.17 5.27 17.28
C THR A 282 6.70 4.61 18.55
N LEU A 283 6.95 3.30 18.49
CA LEU A 283 7.53 2.51 19.59
C LEU A 283 9.06 2.46 19.55
N GLY A 284 9.62 2.48 18.35
CA GLY A 284 11.06 2.41 18.14
C GLY A 284 11.42 2.72 16.69
N ARG A 285 12.67 3.12 16.46
CA ARG A 285 13.21 3.38 15.12
C ARG A 285 14.64 2.86 15.04
N GLN A 286 14.97 2.24 13.90
CA GLN A 286 16.36 1.99 13.51
C GLN A 286 16.68 2.93 12.36
N TYR A 287 17.71 3.76 12.52
CA TYR A 287 18.00 4.88 11.62
C TYR A 287 16.88 5.92 11.56
N SER A 288 17.05 6.96 10.74
CA SER A 288 16.03 7.99 10.54
C SER A 288 16.00 8.47 9.09
N SER A 289 14.97 9.23 8.72
CA SER A 289 14.92 9.88 7.41
C SER A 289 16.08 10.85 7.16
N LYS A 290 16.65 11.43 8.22
CA LYS A 290 17.81 12.35 8.15
C LYS A 290 19.15 11.60 8.11
N LYS A 291 19.23 10.43 8.75
CA LYS A 291 20.42 9.56 8.80
C LYS A 291 19.99 8.13 8.48
N PRO A 292 19.72 7.81 7.21
CA PRO A 292 19.29 6.47 6.82
C PRO A 292 20.47 5.49 6.80
N GLY A 293 20.18 4.20 7.03
CA GLY A 293 21.10 3.12 6.72
C GLY A 293 21.29 2.99 5.21
N SER A 294 22.38 2.36 4.77
CA SER A 294 22.73 2.24 3.36
C SER A 294 23.00 0.79 2.97
N ILE A 295 22.49 0.38 1.81
CA ILE A 295 22.70 -0.94 1.21
C ILE A 295 23.34 -0.70 -0.17
N PRO A 296 24.60 -1.11 -0.40
CA PRO A 296 25.23 -0.98 -1.71
C PRO A 296 24.56 -1.94 -2.71
N LEU A 297 24.20 -1.42 -3.88
CA LEU A 297 23.79 -2.23 -5.02
C LEU A 297 25.02 -2.71 -5.77
N GLN A 298 25.15 -4.02 -5.91
CA GLN A 298 26.13 -4.61 -6.80
C GLN A 298 25.50 -4.77 -8.18
N ILE A 299 26.20 -4.31 -9.21
CA ILE A 299 25.86 -4.67 -10.57
C ILE A 299 26.48 -6.05 -10.79
N ARG A 300 25.73 -6.99 -11.37
CA ARG A 300 26.38 -8.14 -12.02
C ARG A 300 27.20 -7.57 -13.17
N THR A 301 28.48 -7.28 -12.94
CA THR A 301 29.46 -7.18 -14.01
C THR A 301 29.44 -8.56 -14.65
N GLY A 302 28.65 -8.70 -15.71
CA GLY A 302 28.56 -9.95 -16.43
C GLY A 302 29.97 -10.37 -16.81
N GLY A 303 30.39 -11.54 -16.36
CA GLY A 303 31.47 -12.30 -16.98
C GLY A 303 31.06 -12.77 -18.38
N ALA A 304 30.44 -11.89 -19.17
CA ALA A 304 30.02 -12.12 -20.54
C ALA A 304 31.16 -11.85 -21.53
N GLY A 305 32.42 -11.78 -21.06
CA GLY A 305 33.59 -11.46 -21.87
C GLY A 305 34.51 -12.62 -22.23
N TRP A 306 34.39 -13.80 -21.60
CA TRP A 306 35.40 -14.87 -21.79
C TRP A 306 34.88 -16.27 -22.12
N VAL A 307 33.57 -16.57 -22.02
CA VAL A 307 33.07 -17.95 -22.26
C VAL A 307 32.41 -18.12 -23.64
N VAL A 308 32.07 -17.03 -24.34
CA VAL A 308 31.41 -17.12 -25.65
C VAL A 308 32.35 -17.46 -26.83
N PRO A 309 33.64 -17.05 -26.89
CA PRO A 309 34.46 -17.45 -28.03
C PRO A 309 34.86 -18.94 -28.03
N VAL A 310 34.91 -19.61 -26.88
CA VAL A 310 35.32 -21.02 -26.82
C VAL A 310 34.20 -21.96 -27.27
N VAL A 311 32.94 -21.67 -26.95
CA VAL A 311 31.82 -22.54 -27.35
C VAL A 311 31.48 -22.39 -28.83
N ILE A 312 31.63 -21.19 -29.42
CA ILE A 312 31.43 -21.00 -30.86
C ILE A 312 32.58 -21.64 -31.66
N GLY A 313 33.81 -21.60 -31.16
CA GLY A 313 34.94 -22.30 -31.78
C GLY A 313 34.80 -23.83 -31.79
N VAL A 314 34.27 -24.42 -30.71
CA VAL A 314 34.10 -25.89 -30.62
C VAL A 314 32.86 -26.39 -31.39
N VAL A 315 31.78 -25.61 -31.46
CA VAL A 315 30.56 -26.02 -32.19
C VAL A 315 30.75 -25.93 -33.71
N VAL A 316 31.53 -24.96 -34.22
CA VAL A 316 31.80 -24.86 -35.67
C VAL A 316 32.74 -25.98 -36.14
N VAL A 317 33.68 -26.43 -35.32
CA VAL A 317 34.56 -27.57 -35.66
C VAL A 317 33.84 -28.92 -35.48
N GLY A 318 32.93 -29.04 -34.50
CA GLY A 318 32.16 -30.27 -34.28
C GLY A 318 31.03 -30.50 -35.29
N ALA A 319 30.39 -29.45 -35.80
CA ALA A 319 29.30 -29.58 -36.77
C ALA A 319 29.76 -30.03 -38.17
N ALA A 320 30.99 -29.71 -38.57
CA ALA A 320 31.57 -30.16 -39.83
C ALA A 320 31.95 -31.65 -39.82
N ALA A 321 32.24 -32.24 -38.65
CA ALA A 321 32.53 -33.68 -38.52
C ALA A 321 31.27 -34.54 -38.36
N ALA A 322 30.19 -33.99 -37.77
CA ALA A 322 28.96 -34.73 -37.53
C ALA A 322 28.06 -34.86 -38.77
N THR A 323 28.13 -33.90 -39.72
CA THR A 323 27.33 -33.96 -40.96
C THR A 323 27.80 -35.04 -41.93
N THR A 324 29.08 -35.40 -41.93
CA THR A 324 29.60 -36.53 -42.73
C THR A 324 29.21 -37.89 -42.15
N TYR A 325 28.99 -37.99 -40.83
CA TYR A 325 28.64 -39.26 -40.20
C TYR A 325 27.15 -39.61 -40.32
N PHE A 326 26.27 -38.60 -40.40
CA PHE A 326 24.81 -38.80 -40.44
C PHE A 326 24.24 -39.15 -41.82
N LEU A 327 25.01 -38.99 -42.90
CA LEU A 327 24.60 -39.39 -44.25
C LEU A 327 24.88 -40.87 -44.58
N LEU A 328 25.49 -41.62 -43.65
CA LEU A 328 25.89 -43.02 -43.86
C LEU A 328 25.06 -44.07 -43.08
N GLN A 329 24.03 -43.65 -42.35
CA GLN A 329 23.21 -44.61 -41.59
C GLN A 329 21.73 -44.52 -42.00
N GLU A 330 21.24 -45.61 -42.60
CA GLU A 330 19.81 -45.83 -42.84
C GLU A 330 19.06 -45.94 -41.49
N PRO A 331 17.90 -45.30 -41.33
CA PRO A 331 17.18 -45.30 -40.07
C PRO A 331 16.40 -46.62 -39.85
N PRO A 332 16.57 -47.31 -38.71
CA PRO A 332 15.67 -48.39 -38.33
C PRO A 332 14.34 -47.85 -37.80
N GLY A 333 13.25 -48.49 -38.22
CA GLY A 333 11.88 -48.16 -37.83
C GLY A 333 11.63 -48.34 -36.33
N ILE A 334 10.91 -47.40 -35.73
CA ILE A 334 10.54 -47.40 -34.31
C ILE A 334 9.02 -47.53 -34.21
N ASP A 335 8.57 -48.66 -33.67
CA ASP A 335 7.22 -48.89 -33.16
C ASP A 335 7.03 -48.18 -31.81
N VAL A 336 5.91 -47.46 -31.66
CA VAL A 336 5.55 -46.75 -30.44
C VAL A 336 4.26 -47.33 -29.87
N SER A 337 4.38 -48.06 -28.75
CA SER A 337 3.23 -48.48 -27.94
C SER A 337 3.03 -47.52 -26.77
N ILE A 338 1.83 -46.97 -26.65
CA ILE A 338 1.44 -46.03 -25.59
C ILE A 338 0.55 -46.78 -24.59
N ASN A 339 1.02 -46.88 -23.34
CA ASN A 339 0.27 -47.50 -22.26
C ASN A 339 -0.64 -46.46 -21.58
N ILE A 340 -1.96 -46.65 -21.68
CA ILE A 340 -2.99 -45.80 -21.07
C ILE A 340 -3.65 -46.60 -19.95
N ASN A 341 -3.19 -46.42 -18.71
CA ASN A 341 -3.91 -46.89 -17.52
C ASN A 341 -3.49 -46.09 -16.29
N ALA A 342 -4.14 -44.93 -16.07
CA ALA A 342 -4.10 -44.22 -14.79
C ALA A 342 -5.25 -43.19 -14.67
N LEU A 343 -6.50 -43.67 -14.71
CA LEU A 343 -7.67 -42.88 -14.27
C LEU A 343 -8.58 -43.79 -13.45
N SER A 344 -8.52 -43.64 -12.12
CA SER A 344 -9.44 -44.28 -11.19
C SER A 344 -10.42 -43.22 -10.63
N PRO A 345 -11.75 -43.42 -10.72
CA PRO A 345 -12.74 -42.49 -10.21
C PRO A 345 -13.06 -42.75 -8.72
N GLN A 346 -13.19 -41.66 -7.95
CA GLN A 346 -13.65 -41.68 -6.56
C GLN A 346 -15.18 -41.83 -6.49
N PRO A 347 -15.74 -42.62 -5.55
CA PRO A 347 -17.19 -42.85 -5.46
C PRO A 347 -17.96 -41.71 -4.78
N LEU A 348 -19.14 -41.45 -5.31
CA LEU A 348 -20.16 -40.52 -4.83
C LEU A 348 -20.68 -40.94 -3.44
N ARG A 349 -20.63 -40.01 -2.48
CA ARG A 349 -21.27 -40.14 -1.16
C ARG A 349 -22.72 -39.67 -1.24
N THR A 350 -23.65 -40.60 -1.12
CA THR A 350 -25.09 -40.37 -0.91
C THR A 350 -25.34 -39.85 0.52
N VAL A 351 -26.06 -38.73 0.63
CA VAL A 351 -26.53 -38.18 1.91
C VAL A 351 -27.96 -38.64 2.14
N GLY A 352 -28.15 -39.48 3.16
CA GLY A 352 -29.45 -39.98 3.57
C GLY A 352 -30.30 -38.92 4.26
N HIS A 353 -31.55 -38.81 3.81
CA HIS A 353 -32.64 -38.11 4.48
C HIS A 353 -33.13 -38.96 5.67
N THR A 354 -33.03 -38.45 6.89
CA THR A 354 -33.81 -38.96 8.02
C THR A 354 -34.85 -37.91 8.41
N GLY A 355 -36.11 -38.27 8.18
CA GLY A 355 -37.27 -37.54 8.67
C GLY A 355 -37.43 -37.76 10.18
N GLY A 356 -37.50 -36.67 10.92
CA GLY A 356 -37.91 -36.66 12.32
C GLY A 356 -39.26 -35.96 12.44
N ASN A 357 -40.32 -36.74 12.41
CA ASN A 357 -41.68 -36.35 12.77
C ASN A 357 -41.89 -36.71 14.24
N ARG A 358 -42.07 -35.72 15.13
CA ARG A 358 -42.69 -35.92 16.45
C ARG A 358 -43.45 -34.66 16.88
N ARG A 359 -44.58 -34.97 17.51
CA ARG A 359 -45.70 -34.13 17.98
C ARG A 359 -45.31 -32.94 18.84
#